data_AF-A0A7C5SVZ3-F1
#
_entry.id   AF-A0A7C5SVZ3-F1
#
_cell.length_a   1.000
_cell.length_b   1.000
_cell.length_c   1.000
_cell.angle_alpha   90.00
_cell.angle_beta   90.00
_cell.angle_gamma   90.00
#
_symmetry.space_group_name_H-M   'P 1'
#
loop_
_entity.id
_entity.type
_entity.pdbx_description
1 polymer ?
#
loop_
_entity_poly.entity_id
_entity_poly.type
_entity_poly.pdbx_seq_one_letter_code
_entity_poly.pdbx_strand_id
1 'polypeptide(L)'
;MSKIAKEWSGEDYGSPFFLRLLSRFKPRKTSLKRKISEVLYRLDTQMERLDETLTRLRSRDSELLEKTVKAYITKDVARATIYANEVAELRKMAKIVLASRLALERVKVRLETIVELGDIASVIAPLVPVLKSLKTQLSGIIPEISIELEEITNSMN
;
A
#
# COMPACT_ATOMS: atom_id res chain seq x y z
N MET A 1 -62.30 32.38 16.49
CA MET A 1 -60.88 32.75 16.31
C MET A 1 -60.05 32.08 17.40
N SER A 2 -58.93 31.48 16.99
CA SER A 2 -57.87 30.80 17.75
C SER A 2 -57.68 31.22 19.21
N LYS A 3 -57.49 30.24 20.11
CA LYS A 3 -56.19 30.04 20.80
C LYS A 3 -56.13 28.82 21.74
N ILE A 4 -54.95 28.18 21.71
CA ILE A 4 -54.22 27.50 22.80
C ILE A 4 -54.40 25.98 22.97
N ALA A 5 -53.42 25.28 22.38
CA ALA A 5 -52.57 24.25 22.97
C ALA A 5 -52.95 23.67 24.35
N LYS A 6 -53.20 22.36 24.39
CA LYS A 6 -53.08 21.49 25.57
C LYS A 6 -52.92 20.07 25.04
N GLU A 7 -51.70 19.56 24.91
CA GLU A 7 -50.90 18.88 25.92
C GLU A 7 -50.83 17.40 25.53
N TRP A 8 -49.63 16.87 25.62
CA TRP A 8 -49.26 15.51 25.28
C TRP A 8 -49.94 14.48 26.21
N SER A 9 -50.44 13.40 25.63
CA SER A 9 -50.61 12.12 26.33
C SER A 9 -49.86 11.05 25.56
N GLY A 10 -48.75 10.59 26.13
CA GLY A 10 -47.97 9.50 25.58
C GLY A 10 -48.76 8.20 25.56
N GLU A 11 -48.73 7.56 24.40
CA GLU A 11 -48.92 6.11 24.30
C GLU A 11 -47.77 5.59 23.43
N ASP A 12 -46.81 4.94 24.11
CA ASP A 12 -45.75 4.15 23.51
C ASP A 12 -46.37 2.99 22.73
N TYR A 13 -46.67 3.22 21.44
CA TYR A 13 -47.00 2.14 20.52
C TYR A 13 -45.71 1.40 20.18
N GLY A 14 -45.55 0.25 20.82
CA GLY A 14 -44.43 -0.67 20.68
C GLY A 14 -43.98 -0.86 19.23
N SER A 15 -42.68 -0.72 19.02
CA SER A 15 -42.05 -0.81 17.71
C SER A 15 -42.45 -2.10 16.97
N PRO A 16 -42.87 -2.04 15.70
CA PRO A 16 -43.40 -3.20 14.98
C PRO A 16 -42.37 -4.33 14.87
N PHE A 17 -42.85 -5.56 15.05
CA PHE A 17 -42.08 -6.83 15.06
C PHE A 17 -41.07 -6.96 13.89
N PHE A 18 -41.38 -6.36 12.74
CA PHE A 18 -40.54 -6.35 11.54
C PHE A 18 -39.21 -5.60 11.70
N LEU A 19 -39.15 -4.56 12.55
CA LEU A 19 -37.89 -3.83 12.84
C LEU A 19 -36.90 -4.67 13.68
N ARG A 20 -37.41 -5.65 14.43
CA ARG A 20 -36.58 -6.55 15.26
C ARG A 20 -35.90 -7.65 14.44
N LEU A 21 -36.45 -7.98 13.26
CA LEU A 21 -35.86 -8.94 12.32
C LEU A 21 -34.79 -8.27 11.44
N LEU A 22 -34.99 -7.02 11.02
CA LEU A 22 -34.03 -6.24 10.25
C LEU A 22 -32.80 -5.80 11.06
N SER A 23 -32.92 -5.65 12.38
CA SER A 23 -31.80 -5.31 13.27
C SER A 23 -30.77 -6.45 13.47
N ARG A 24 -31.09 -7.68 13.04
CA ARG A 24 -30.14 -8.81 12.98
C ARG A 24 -29.26 -8.82 11.73
N PHE A 25 -29.58 -8.00 10.72
CA PHE A 25 -28.79 -7.80 9.51
C PHE A 25 -27.95 -6.52 9.57
N LYS A 26 -27.44 -6.17 10.76
CA LYS A 26 -26.35 -5.20 10.84
C LYS A 26 -25.14 -5.86 10.19
N PRO A 27 -24.58 -5.35 9.07
CA PRO A 27 -23.37 -5.93 8.51
C PRO A 27 -22.34 -5.97 9.64
N ARG A 28 -21.84 -7.17 9.96
CA ARG A 28 -20.76 -7.31 10.95
C ARG A 28 -19.67 -6.36 10.48
N LYS A 29 -19.46 -5.25 11.20
CA LYS A 29 -18.27 -4.43 11.02
C LYS A 29 -17.12 -5.42 10.98
N THR A 30 -16.45 -5.56 9.83
CA THR A 30 -15.25 -6.39 9.73
C THR A 30 -14.36 -5.95 10.88
N SER A 31 -13.95 -6.90 11.73
CA SER A 31 -13.17 -6.54 12.90
C SER A 31 -11.93 -5.81 12.41
N LEU A 32 -11.61 -4.69 13.04
CA LEU A 32 -10.49 -3.85 12.61
C LEU A 32 -9.17 -4.63 12.57
N LYS A 33 -9.03 -5.59 13.50
CA LYS A 33 -7.98 -6.62 13.48
C LYS A 33 -7.90 -7.37 12.15
N ARG A 34 -9.03 -7.82 11.59
CA ARG A 34 -9.08 -8.51 10.30
C ARG A 34 -8.63 -7.59 9.15
N LYS A 35 -9.05 -6.32 9.13
CA LYS A 35 -8.60 -5.35 8.12
C LYS A 35 -7.08 -5.14 8.18
N ILE A 36 -6.53 -4.99 9.39
CA ILE A 36 -5.10 -4.83 9.58
C ILE A 36 -4.35 -6.10 9.12
N SER A 37 -4.82 -7.29 9.51
CA SER A 37 -4.23 -8.55 9.04
C SER A 37 -4.25 -8.69 7.52
N GLU A 38 -5.32 -8.26 6.87
CA GLU A 38 -5.42 -8.25 5.40
C GLU A 38 -4.42 -7.27 4.77
N VAL A 39 -4.29 -6.05 5.31
CA VAL A 39 -3.29 -5.08 4.85
C VAL A 39 -1.87 -5.61 5.05
N LEU A 40 -1.56 -6.20 6.20
CA LEU A 40 -0.26 -6.80 6.49
C LEU A 40 0.10 -7.89 5.48
N TYR A 41 -0.84 -8.80 5.19
CA TYR A 41 -0.65 -9.83 4.17
C TYR A 41 -0.36 -9.23 2.78
N ARG A 42 -1.13 -8.21 2.38
CA ARG A 42 -0.92 -7.55 1.09
C ARG A 42 0.44 -6.83 1.01
N LEU A 43 0.86 -6.20 2.10
CA LEU A 43 2.18 -5.56 2.20
C LEU A 43 3.30 -6.59 2.06
N ASP A 44 3.18 -7.77 2.68
CA ASP A 44 4.13 -8.87 2.53
C ASP A 44 4.27 -9.31 1.08
N THR A 45 3.15 -9.52 0.38
CA THR A 45 3.17 -9.85 -1.05
C THR A 45 3.87 -8.78 -1.88
N GLN A 46 3.63 -7.49 -1.60
CA GLN A 46 4.31 -6.43 -2.36
C GLN A 46 5.81 -6.36 -2.04
N MET A 47 6.22 -6.63 -0.80
CA MET A 47 7.63 -6.68 -0.43
C MET A 47 8.37 -7.80 -1.16
N GLU A 48 7.80 -9.00 -1.22
CA GLU A 48 8.37 -10.12 -1.97
C GLU A 48 8.55 -9.78 -3.46
N ARG A 49 7.54 -9.14 -4.07
CA ARG A 49 7.64 -8.67 -5.47
C ARG A 49 8.74 -7.63 -5.67
N LEU A 50 8.94 -6.73 -4.71
CA LEU A 50 10.05 -5.76 -4.76
C LEU A 50 11.40 -6.47 -4.67
N ASP A 51 11.53 -7.50 -3.84
CA ASP A 51 12.76 -8.30 -3.70
C ASP A 51 13.07 -9.10 -4.97
N GLU A 52 12.06 -9.71 -5.58
CA GLU A 52 12.19 -10.33 -6.91
C GLU A 52 12.65 -9.31 -7.96
N THR A 53 12.04 -8.13 -7.98
CA THR A 53 12.39 -7.09 -8.96
C THR A 53 13.82 -6.61 -8.75
N LEU A 54 14.23 -6.40 -7.50
CA LEU A 54 15.59 -6.01 -7.16
C LEU A 54 16.60 -7.06 -7.63
N THR A 55 16.28 -8.34 -7.48
CA THR A 55 17.12 -9.46 -7.95
C THR A 55 17.27 -9.43 -9.46
N ARG A 56 16.17 -9.23 -10.22
CA ARG A 56 16.19 -9.13 -11.68
C ARG A 56 17.02 -7.93 -12.16
N LEU A 57 16.85 -6.77 -11.53
CA LEU A 57 17.63 -5.56 -11.84
C LEU A 57 19.13 -5.79 -11.63
N ARG A 58 19.53 -6.42 -10.51
CA ARG A 58 20.94 -6.74 -10.22
C ARG A 58 21.54 -7.76 -11.18
N SER A 59 20.76 -8.79 -11.55
CA SER A 59 21.20 -9.76 -12.56
C SER A 59 21.45 -9.08 -13.90
N ARG A 60 20.55 -8.17 -14.31
CA ARG A 60 20.67 -7.45 -15.57
C ARG A 60 21.81 -6.43 -15.58
N ASP A 61 22.03 -5.72 -14.46
CA ASP A 61 23.20 -4.84 -14.24
C ASP A 61 24.49 -5.64 -14.47
N SER A 62 24.62 -6.81 -13.82
CA SER A 62 25.82 -7.65 -13.93
C SER A 62 26.10 -8.10 -15.36
N GLU A 63 25.07 -8.54 -16.08
CA GLU A 63 25.18 -8.96 -17.50
C GLU A 63 25.62 -7.79 -18.41
N LEU A 64 25.02 -6.62 -18.24
CA LEU A 64 25.35 -5.44 -19.06
C LEU A 64 26.72 -4.85 -18.70
N LEU A 65 27.12 -4.93 -17.43
CA LEU A 65 28.46 -4.55 -17.01
C LEU A 65 29.52 -5.43 -17.69
N GLU A 66 29.30 -6.75 -17.74
CA GLU A 66 30.19 -7.66 -18.46
C GLU A 66 30.28 -7.30 -19.96
N LYS A 67 29.13 -7.02 -20.59
CA LYS A 67 29.08 -6.55 -21.99
C LYS A 67 29.79 -5.21 -22.20
N THR A 68 29.66 -4.29 -21.24
CA THR A 68 30.37 -3.00 -21.24
C THR A 68 31.88 -3.21 -21.28
N VAL A 69 32.40 -4.07 -20.39
CA VAL A 69 33.83 -4.39 -20.30
C VAL A 69 34.32 -5.05 -21.59
N LYS A 70 33.57 -6.01 -22.13
CA LYS A 70 33.91 -6.68 -23.40
C LYS A 70 33.99 -5.68 -24.56
N ALA A 71 32.97 -4.84 -24.74
CA ALA A 71 32.93 -3.84 -25.80
C ALA A 71 34.08 -2.82 -25.65
N TYR A 72 34.42 -2.44 -24.43
CA TYR A 72 35.53 -1.54 -24.15
C TYR A 72 36.89 -2.16 -24.56
N ILE A 73 37.13 -3.44 -24.22
CA ILE A 73 38.36 -4.16 -24.60
C ILE A 73 38.50 -4.28 -26.12
N THR A 74 37.39 -4.55 -26.83
CA THR A 74 37.38 -4.61 -28.30
C THR A 74 37.42 -3.24 -28.97
N LYS A 75 37.60 -2.15 -28.20
CA LYS A 75 37.60 -0.76 -28.65
C LYS A 75 36.30 -0.31 -29.35
N ASP A 76 35.20 -1.00 -29.07
CA ASP A 76 33.86 -0.61 -29.51
C ASP A 76 33.26 0.37 -28.49
N VAL A 77 33.78 1.60 -28.52
CA VAL A 77 33.41 2.66 -27.55
C VAL A 77 31.93 3.02 -27.61
N ALA A 78 31.32 2.94 -28.80
CA ALA A 78 29.90 3.23 -28.97
C ALA A 78 29.03 2.24 -28.20
N ARG A 79 29.27 0.92 -28.36
CA ARG A 79 28.52 -0.09 -27.59
C ARG A 79 28.84 -0.05 -26.10
N ALA A 80 30.10 0.16 -25.73
CA ALA A 80 30.48 0.30 -24.33
C ALA A 80 29.71 1.45 -23.64
N THR A 81 29.57 2.59 -24.32
CA THR A 81 28.83 3.75 -23.81
C THR A 81 27.34 3.44 -23.63
N ILE A 82 26.71 2.78 -24.60
CA ILE A 82 25.29 2.39 -24.52
C ILE A 82 25.05 1.47 -23.32
N TYR A 83 25.86 0.42 -23.15
CA TYR A 83 25.70 -0.52 -22.05
C TYR A 83 25.99 0.13 -20.68
N ALA A 84 26.97 1.03 -20.60
CA ALA A 84 27.27 1.76 -19.36
C ALA A 84 26.10 2.66 -18.92
N ASN A 85 25.44 3.33 -19.87
CA ASN A 85 24.27 4.15 -19.56
C ASN A 85 23.10 3.30 -19.02
N GLU A 86 22.87 2.14 -19.62
CA GLU A 86 21.83 1.22 -19.13
C GLU A 86 22.15 0.68 -17.72
N VAL A 87 23.41 0.35 -17.45
CA VAL A 87 23.88 -0.01 -16.09
C VAL A 87 23.56 1.08 -15.08
N ALA A 88 23.79 2.36 -15.43
CA ALA A 88 23.50 3.48 -14.55
C ALA A 88 22.00 3.60 -14.23
N GLU A 89 21.13 3.47 -15.25
CA GLU A 89 19.68 3.51 -15.05
C GLU A 89 19.17 2.31 -14.24
N LEU A 90 19.65 1.08 -14.50
CA LEU A 90 19.27 -0.10 -13.70
C LEU A 90 19.64 0.06 -12.23
N ARG A 91 20.80 0.65 -11.92
CA ARG A 91 21.22 0.93 -10.54
C ARG A 91 20.35 1.98 -9.87
N LYS A 92 19.95 3.02 -10.61
CA LYS A 92 19.02 4.04 -10.14
C LYS A 92 17.65 3.43 -9.81
N MET A 93 17.12 2.59 -10.70
CA MET A 93 15.88 1.84 -10.46
C MET A 93 16.01 0.92 -9.23
N ALA A 94 17.11 0.16 -9.12
CA ALA A 94 17.36 -0.73 -7.99
C ALA A 94 17.38 0.00 -6.65
N LYS A 95 17.96 1.22 -6.61
CA LYS A 95 17.97 2.07 -5.41
C LYS A 95 16.55 2.48 -5.00
N ILE A 96 15.70 2.86 -5.96
CA ILE A 96 14.30 3.21 -5.70
C ILE A 96 13.54 2.00 -5.18
N VAL A 97 13.67 0.84 -5.84
CA VAL A 97 13.01 -0.41 -5.42
C VAL A 97 13.40 -0.80 -3.99
N LEU A 98 14.69 -0.75 -3.67
CA LEU A 98 15.19 -1.05 -2.32
C LEU A 98 14.63 -0.06 -1.29
N ALA A 99 14.63 1.25 -1.59
CA ALA A 99 14.08 2.26 -0.68
C ALA A 99 12.57 2.02 -0.44
N SER A 100 11.83 1.68 -1.48
CA SER A 100 10.40 1.34 -1.37
C SER A 100 10.18 0.11 -0.50
N ARG A 101 10.99 -0.94 -0.67
CA ARG A 101 10.92 -2.15 0.16
C ARG A 101 11.15 -1.85 1.64
N LEU A 102 12.16 -1.06 1.97
CA LEU A 102 12.43 -0.66 3.36
C LEU A 102 11.31 0.20 3.95
N ALA A 103 10.72 1.06 3.14
CA ALA A 103 9.59 1.88 3.56
C ALA A 103 8.32 1.05 3.83
N LEU A 104 8.01 0.04 3.00
CA LEU A 104 6.89 -0.87 3.25
C LEU A 104 7.10 -1.70 4.53
N GLU A 105 8.31 -2.18 4.78
CA GLU A 105 8.64 -2.87 6.04
C GLU A 105 8.46 -1.97 7.25
N ARG A 106 8.87 -0.71 7.15
CA ARG A 106 8.61 0.27 8.22
C ARG A 106 7.11 0.48 8.45
N VAL A 107 6.30 0.52 7.38
CA VAL A 107 4.83 0.59 7.49
C VAL A 107 4.29 -0.65 8.18
N LYS A 108 4.73 -1.85 7.77
CA LYS A 108 4.35 -3.13 8.37
C LYS A 108 4.62 -3.15 9.87
N VAL A 109 5.84 -2.82 10.30
CA VAL A 109 6.22 -2.80 11.73
C VAL A 109 5.29 -1.87 12.53
N ARG A 110 4.94 -0.70 11.99
CA ARG A 110 3.99 0.22 12.65
C ARG A 110 2.57 -0.35 12.73
N LEU A 111 2.11 -1.04 11.70
CA LEU A 111 0.81 -1.71 11.71
C LEU A 111 0.77 -2.90 12.68
N GLU A 112 1.87 -3.62 12.84
CA GLU A 112 2.00 -4.72 13.81
C GLU A 112 1.96 -4.23 15.26
N THR A 113 2.41 -2.99 15.53
CA THR A 113 2.32 -2.38 16.86
C THR A 113 0.89 -1.98 17.28
N ILE A 114 -0.15 -2.22 16.46
CA ILE A 114 -1.56 -1.84 16.73
C ILE A 114 -2.26 -2.74 17.78
N VAL A 115 -1.52 -3.40 18.67
CA VAL A 115 -2.13 -4.35 19.61
C VAL A 115 -2.73 -3.69 20.86
N GLU A 116 -2.38 -2.44 21.19
CA GLU A 116 -2.71 -1.87 22.51
C GLU A 116 -3.30 -0.45 22.51
N LEU A 117 -3.37 0.23 21.36
CA LEU A 117 -3.81 1.63 21.29
C LEU A 117 -5.27 1.71 20.81
N GLY A 118 -6.14 2.20 21.68
CA GLY A 118 -7.58 2.38 21.41
C GLY A 118 -7.90 3.36 20.26
N ASP A 119 -6.93 4.13 19.77
CA ASP A 119 -7.08 4.99 18.60
C ASP A 119 -6.14 4.57 17.45
N ILE A 120 -6.72 3.86 16.49
CA ILE A 120 -6.03 3.30 15.32
C ILE A 120 -5.85 4.35 14.21
N ALA A 121 -6.67 5.40 14.21
CA ALA A 121 -6.51 6.50 13.27
C ALA A 121 -5.18 7.23 13.50
N SER A 122 -4.76 7.34 14.76
CA SER A 122 -3.47 7.92 15.14
C SER A 122 -2.26 7.16 14.57
N VAL A 123 -2.38 5.84 14.37
CA VAL A 123 -1.33 4.99 13.80
C VAL A 123 -1.37 4.96 12.28
N ILE A 124 -2.57 4.94 11.69
CA ILE A 124 -2.77 4.83 10.23
C ILE A 124 -2.50 6.16 9.52
N ALA A 125 -2.97 7.29 10.07
CA ALA A 125 -2.83 8.61 9.46
C ALA A 125 -1.40 8.94 8.97
N PRO A 126 -0.32 8.70 9.75
CA PRO A 126 1.05 8.97 9.29
C PRO A 126 1.57 7.97 8.24
N LEU A 127 0.88 6.87 7.96
CA LEU A 127 1.30 5.84 6.99
C LEU A 127 0.78 6.12 5.58
N VAL A 128 -0.41 6.70 5.47
CA VAL A 128 -1.05 7.01 4.17
C VAL A 128 -0.17 7.86 3.25
N PRO A 129 0.50 8.94 3.70
CA PRO A 129 1.39 9.73 2.85
C PRO A 129 2.59 8.92 2.34
N VAL A 130 3.11 8.00 3.17
CA VAL A 130 4.24 7.14 2.81
C VAL A 130 3.81 6.22 1.66
N LEU A 131 2.68 5.52 1.80
CA LEU A 131 2.16 4.62 0.76
C LEU A 131 1.87 5.35 -0.56
N LYS A 132 1.31 6.58 -0.49
CA LYS A 132 1.10 7.42 -1.68
C LYS A 132 2.41 7.82 -2.35
N SER A 133 3.44 8.18 -1.59
CA SER A 133 4.77 8.49 -2.14
C SER A 133 5.39 7.27 -2.82
N LEU A 134 5.25 6.09 -2.23
CA LEU A 134 5.76 4.84 -2.80
C LEU A 134 5.05 4.47 -4.09
N LYS A 135 3.72 4.63 -4.15
CA LYS A 135 2.94 4.52 -5.39
C LYS A 135 3.57 5.36 -6.50
N THR A 136 3.76 6.67 -6.26
CA THR A 136 4.31 7.59 -7.26
C THR A 136 5.73 7.23 -7.70
N GLN A 137 6.58 6.77 -6.77
CA GLN A 137 7.95 6.37 -7.11
C GLN A 137 7.98 5.07 -7.93
N LEU A 138 7.07 4.14 -7.65
CA LEU A 138 7.01 2.84 -8.31
C LEU A 138 6.22 2.86 -9.61
N SER A 139 5.36 3.85 -9.87
CA SER A 139 4.52 3.86 -11.08
C SER A 139 5.33 3.87 -12.39
N GLY A 140 6.56 4.40 -12.37
CA GLY A 140 7.46 4.41 -13.53
C GLY A 140 8.41 3.22 -13.63
N ILE A 141 8.41 2.32 -12.63
CA ILE A 141 9.35 1.19 -12.54
C ILE A 141 8.60 -0.14 -12.49
N ILE A 142 7.59 -0.22 -11.62
CA ILE A 142 6.77 -1.41 -11.36
C ILE A 142 5.30 -0.97 -11.20
N PRO A 143 4.58 -0.76 -12.32
CA PRO A 143 3.20 -0.25 -12.31
C PRO A 143 2.24 -1.12 -11.49
N GLU A 144 2.44 -2.44 -11.51
CA GLU A 144 1.57 -3.41 -10.83
C GLU A 144 1.58 -3.20 -9.31
N ILE A 145 2.76 -2.98 -8.73
CA ILE A 145 2.90 -2.71 -7.29
C ILE A 145 2.29 -1.34 -6.95
N SER A 146 2.45 -0.35 -7.84
CA SER A 146 1.83 0.97 -7.66
C SER A 146 0.30 0.88 -7.55
N ILE A 147 -0.35 0.07 -8.39
CA ILE A 147 -1.81 -0.14 -8.34
C ILE A 147 -2.23 -0.82 -7.04
N GLU A 148 -1.50 -1.86 -6.62
CA GLU A 148 -1.77 -2.55 -5.35
C GLU A 148 -1.61 -1.63 -4.14
N LEU A 149 -0.58 -0.76 -4.14
CA LEU A 149 -0.37 0.20 -3.06
C LEU A 149 -1.50 1.25 -2.99
N GLU A 150 -2.11 1.62 -4.12
CA GLU A 150 -3.29 2.46 -4.14
C GLU A 150 -4.49 1.78 -3.50
N GLU A 151 -4.74 0.52 -3.84
CA GLU A 151 -5.81 -0.26 -3.23
C GLU A 151 -5.60 -0.50 -1.74
N ILE A 152 -4.36 -0.77 -1.31
CA ILE A 152 -3.99 -0.87 0.11
C ILE A 152 -4.25 0.48 0.80
N THR A 153 -3.85 1.59 0.19
CA THR A 153 -4.09 2.93 0.75
C THR A 153 -5.58 3.22 0.90
N ASN A 154 -6.39 2.81 -0.08
CA ASN A 154 -7.83 3.01 -0.07
C ASN A 154 -8.55 2.13 0.97
N SER A 155 -8.02 0.95 1.31
CA SER A 155 -8.60 0.08 2.35
C SER A 155 -8.33 0.57 3.78
N MET A 156 -7.35 1.47 3.94
CA MET A 156 -6.96 2.09 5.20
C MET A 156 -7.72 3.39 5.54
N ASN A 157 -8.40 3.99 4.55
CA ASN A 157 -9.30 5.14 4.75
C ASN A 157 -10.72 4.67 5.11
#